data_AF-A0A3P7MCN0-F1
#
_entry.id   AF-A0A3P7MCN0-F1
#
_cell.length_a   1.000
_cell.length_b   1.000
_cell.length_c   1.000
_cell.angle_alpha   90.00
_cell.angle_beta   90.00
_cell.angle_gamma   90.00
#
_symmetry.space_group_name_H-M   'P 1'
#
loop_
_entity.id
_entity.type
_entity.pdbx_description
1 polymer ?
#
loop_
_entity_poly.entity_id
_entity_poly.type
_entity_poly.pdbx_seq_one_letter_code
_entity_poly.pdbx_strand_id
1 'polypeptide(L)'
;MMTTCNHAMYAIVDVFTQFFPQLSELVLPSIYEQFAVCIQQKNEQLARSTVNCLETLILLNGERFTDDMWEKTVKLFRRLFAATLPKSLLTWEPDRPASGAVNDSNNEELDGKVPSIDGRPNGSIHPDAVFSEQIVFCVVQSELVDAVTSIVLGAKKSTDEIVLSIPAMKSEQPNGSDYNNTVSKGLFSTMDPILLLSLCDALGESQRLAKQFNDNNGQRTLLWKAGLRGSSKPNLIR
;
A
#
# COMPACT_ATOMS: atom_id res chain seq x y z
N MET A 1 17.22 -6.25 1.40
CA MET A 1 18.34 -5.27 1.37
C MET A 1 17.74 -3.90 1.69
N MET A 2 18.21 -3.24 2.75
CA MET A 2 17.75 -1.88 3.07
C MET A 2 18.38 -0.91 2.07
N THR A 3 17.58 -0.15 1.34
CA THR A 3 18.06 0.84 0.36
C THR A 3 18.43 2.14 1.07
N THR A 4 19.26 2.98 0.45
CA THR A 4 19.61 4.32 0.98
C THR A 4 18.38 5.17 1.25
N CYS A 5 17.34 5.04 0.41
CA CYS A 5 16.06 5.72 0.58
C CYS A 5 15.35 5.28 1.87
N ASN A 6 15.28 3.97 2.15
CA ASN A 6 14.65 3.48 3.38
C ASN A 6 15.33 4.04 4.63
N HIS A 7 16.67 4.07 4.68
CA HIS A 7 17.38 4.65 5.82
C HIS A 7 17.11 6.15 6.00
N ALA A 8 17.07 6.90 4.89
CA ALA A 8 16.79 8.34 4.94
C ALA A 8 15.37 8.62 5.47
N MET A 9 14.38 7.79 5.12
CA MET A 9 13.00 7.95 5.57
C MET A 9 12.87 7.77 7.09
N TYR A 10 13.46 6.72 7.66
CA TYR A 10 13.48 6.55 9.12
C TYR A 10 14.24 7.69 9.81
N ALA A 11 15.38 8.12 9.27
CA ALA A 11 16.11 9.27 9.83
C ALA A 11 15.29 10.57 9.81
N ILE A 12 14.45 10.78 8.79
CA ILE A 12 13.52 11.93 8.76
C ILE A 12 12.48 11.81 9.88
N VAL A 13 11.92 10.61 10.10
CA VAL A 13 10.99 10.35 11.21
C VAL A 13 11.67 10.63 12.56
N ASP A 14 12.93 10.22 12.73
CA ASP A 14 13.72 10.44 13.95
C ASP A 14 13.88 11.93 14.25
N VAL A 15 14.38 12.70 13.26
CA VAL A 15 14.61 14.14 13.40
C VAL A 15 13.29 14.87 13.64
N PHE A 16 12.23 14.51 12.91
CA PHE A 16 10.91 15.09 13.12
C PHE A 16 10.38 14.84 14.53
N THR A 17 10.58 13.61 15.05
CA THR A 17 10.09 13.21 16.37
C THR A 17 10.86 13.91 17.48
N GLN A 18 12.19 13.98 17.37
CA GLN A 18 13.05 14.61 18.38
C GLN A 18 12.85 16.13 18.47
N PHE A 19 12.67 16.80 17.32
CA PHE A 19 12.52 18.26 17.24
C PHE A 19 11.09 18.68 16.88
N PHE A 20 10.10 17.91 17.32
CA PHE A 20 8.69 18.12 16.97
C PHE A 20 8.20 19.56 17.23
N PRO A 21 8.46 20.21 18.39
CA PRO A 21 8.00 21.56 18.65
C PRO A 21 8.51 22.60 17.63
N GLN A 22 9.69 22.38 17.05
CA GLN A 22 10.31 23.29 16.10
C GLN A 22 9.99 22.95 14.63
N LEU A 23 9.74 21.67 14.33
CA LEU A 23 9.63 21.19 12.94
C LEU A 23 8.20 20.88 12.49
N SER A 24 7.27 20.66 13.43
CA SER A 24 5.94 20.12 13.14
C SER A 24 5.15 20.94 12.10
N GLU A 25 5.05 22.25 12.26
CA GLU A 25 4.28 23.10 11.33
C GLU A 25 4.95 23.28 9.95
N LEU A 26 6.28 23.25 9.92
CA LEU A 26 7.05 23.56 8.70
C LEU A 26 7.30 22.33 7.83
N VAL A 27 7.61 21.20 8.47
CA VAL A 27 8.17 20.03 7.78
C VAL A 27 7.14 18.95 7.57
N LEU A 28 6.10 18.85 8.41
CA LEU A 28 5.07 17.81 8.30
C LEU A 28 4.40 17.77 6.90
N PRO A 29 4.01 18.89 6.28
CA PRO A 29 3.43 18.85 4.93
C PRO A 29 4.42 18.31 3.88
N SER A 30 5.70 18.65 4.02
CA SER A 30 6.76 18.20 3.10
C SER A 30 7.03 16.70 3.24
N ILE A 31 7.04 16.18 4.47
CA ILE A 31 7.14 14.74 4.75
C ILE A 31 5.94 14.01 4.14
N TYR A 32 4.73 14.52 4.33
CA TYR A 32 3.51 13.93 3.80
C TYR A 32 3.50 13.86 2.27
N GLU A 33 4.00 14.89 1.59
CA GLU A 33 4.11 14.84 0.13
C GLU A 33 5.15 13.83 -0.33
N GLN A 34 6.32 13.80 0.30
CA GLN A 34 7.35 12.81 0.00
C GLN A 34 6.84 11.38 0.22
N PHE A 35 6.15 11.12 1.33
CA PHE A 35 5.60 9.80 1.64
C PHE A 35 4.55 9.40 0.61
N ALA A 36 3.70 10.32 0.18
CA ALA A 36 2.72 10.03 -0.85
C ALA A 36 3.33 9.67 -2.20
N VAL A 37 4.39 10.37 -2.61
CA VAL A 37 5.12 10.03 -3.84
C VAL A 37 5.76 8.65 -3.72
N CYS A 38 6.38 8.33 -2.58
CA CYS A 38 7.04 7.04 -2.35
C CYS A 38 6.07 5.86 -2.26
N ILE A 39 4.89 6.03 -1.65
CA ILE A 39 3.87 4.98 -1.53
C ILE A 39 3.26 4.62 -2.89
N GLN A 40 3.16 5.57 -3.80
CA GLN A 40 2.61 5.35 -5.14
C GLN A 40 3.60 4.74 -6.14
N GLN A 41 4.84 4.45 -5.73
CA GLN A 41 5.84 3.85 -6.62
C GLN A 41 5.54 2.37 -6.92
N LYS A 42 6.02 1.90 -8.07
CA LYS A 42 5.92 0.47 -8.47
C LYS A 42 6.81 -0.48 -7.66
N ASN A 43 7.59 0.04 -6.71
CA ASN A 43 8.46 -0.76 -5.87
C ASN A 43 7.73 -1.14 -4.58
N GLU A 44 7.27 -2.40 -4.50
CA GLU A 44 6.54 -2.94 -3.35
C GLU A 44 7.27 -2.69 -2.03
N GLN A 45 8.56 -3.01 -1.95
CA GLN A 45 9.33 -2.88 -0.71
C GLN A 45 9.43 -1.42 -0.25
N LEU A 46 9.63 -0.49 -1.19
CA LEU A 46 9.67 0.94 -0.88
C LEU A 46 8.32 1.43 -0.36
N ALA A 47 7.23 1.07 -1.05
CA ALA A 47 5.89 1.49 -0.68
C ALA A 47 5.51 0.97 0.72
N ARG A 48 5.73 -0.32 0.99
CA ARG A 48 5.52 -0.93 2.33
C ARG A 48 6.35 -0.27 3.42
N SER A 49 7.64 -0.06 3.16
CA SER A 49 8.54 0.59 4.12
C SER A 49 8.09 2.03 4.41
N THR A 50 7.57 2.73 3.42
CA THR A 50 7.07 4.11 3.57
C THR A 50 5.77 4.16 4.36
N VAL A 51 4.84 3.22 4.13
CA VAL A 51 3.63 3.11 4.96
C VAL A 51 3.99 2.85 6.41
N ASN A 52 4.96 1.96 6.69
CA ASN A 52 5.44 1.73 8.05
C ASN A 52 6.11 2.98 8.66
N CYS A 53 6.87 3.76 7.88
CA CYS A 53 7.41 5.04 8.35
C CYS A 53 6.31 6.05 8.69
N LEU A 54 5.24 6.12 7.88
CA LEU A 54 4.07 6.96 8.14
C LEU A 54 3.36 6.54 9.42
N GLU A 55 3.13 5.25 9.59
CA GLU A 55 2.55 4.65 10.80
C GLU A 55 3.37 5.04 12.03
N THR A 56 4.67 4.76 12.02
CA THR A 56 5.57 5.07 13.14
C THR A 56 5.61 6.57 13.46
N LEU A 57 5.70 7.43 12.44
CA LEU A 57 5.70 8.88 12.65
C LEU A 57 4.44 9.33 13.37
N ILE A 58 3.27 8.85 12.97
CA ILE A 58 2.01 9.25 13.58
C ILE A 58 1.88 8.67 14.99
N LEU A 59 2.23 7.40 15.20
CA LEU A 59 2.17 6.77 16.53
C LEU A 59 3.08 7.47 17.56
N LEU A 60 4.24 7.97 17.15
CA LEU A 60 5.19 8.64 18.06
C LEU A 60 4.91 10.14 18.26
N ASN A 61 4.05 10.75 17.44
CA ASN A 61 3.85 12.21 17.49
C ASN A 61 2.38 12.63 17.63
N GLY A 62 1.44 11.71 17.40
CA GLY A 62 0.02 12.02 17.26
C GLY A 62 -0.64 12.57 18.52
N GLU A 63 -0.17 12.25 19.73
CA GLU A 63 -0.67 12.89 20.96
C GLU A 63 -0.40 14.40 20.99
N ARG A 64 0.59 14.86 20.23
CA ARG A 64 1.00 16.28 20.15
C ARG A 64 0.49 16.96 18.88
N PHE A 65 -0.28 16.27 18.04
CA PHE A 65 -0.86 16.86 16.84
C PHE A 65 -1.98 17.83 17.22
N THR A 66 -2.00 18.96 16.53
CA THR A 66 -3.14 19.89 16.55
C THR A 66 -4.26 19.36 15.65
N ASP A 67 -5.47 19.93 15.77
CA ASP A 67 -6.60 19.57 14.91
C ASP A 67 -6.28 19.76 13.41
N ASP A 68 -5.55 20.82 13.08
CA ASP A 68 -5.09 21.09 11.71
C ASP A 68 -4.07 20.04 11.20
N MET A 69 -3.18 19.55 12.07
CA MET A 69 -2.28 18.45 11.72
C MET A 69 -3.09 17.16 11.48
N TRP A 70 -4.06 16.86 12.34
CA TRP A 70 -4.94 15.70 12.15
C TRP A 70 -5.77 15.79 10.87
N GLU A 71 -6.29 16.96 10.53
CA GLU A 71 -7.00 17.18 9.27
C GLU A 71 -6.09 16.88 8.07
N LYS A 72 -4.85 17.37 8.09
CA LYS A 72 -3.83 17.06 7.06
C LYS A 72 -3.52 15.56 7.01
N THR A 73 -3.39 14.89 8.16
CA THR A 73 -3.14 13.44 8.24
C THR A 73 -4.27 12.64 7.61
N VAL A 74 -5.52 12.93 7.96
CA VAL A 74 -6.68 12.21 7.41
C VAL A 74 -6.85 12.51 5.92
N LYS A 75 -6.62 13.76 5.49
CA LYS A 75 -6.60 14.13 4.07
C LYS A 75 -5.52 13.37 3.30
N LEU A 76 -4.34 13.18 3.88
CA LEU A 76 -3.29 12.34 3.29
C LEU A 76 -3.77 10.90 3.15
N PHE A 77 -4.29 10.26 4.20
CA PHE A 77 -4.78 8.88 4.12
C PHE A 77 -5.87 8.71 3.05
N ARG A 78 -6.85 9.63 2.99
CA ARG A 78 -7.85 9.62 1.92
C ARG A 78 -7.21 9.67 0.53
N ARG A 79 -6.24 10.55 0.34
CA ARG A 79 -5.51 10.65 -0.94
C ARG A 79 -4.78 9.34 -1.26
N LEU A 80 -4.09 8.76 -0.28
CA LEU A 80 -3.34 7.51 -0.45
C LEU A 80 -4.27 6.34 -0.81
N PHE A 81 -5.38 6.18 -0.08
CA PHE A 81 -6.39 5.18 -0.41
C PHE A 81 -6.91 5.41 -1.83
N ALA A 82 -7.37 6.61 -2.18
CA ALA A 82 -7.93 6.91 -3.49
C ALA A 82 -6.94 6.67 -4.64
N ALA A 83 -5.67 7.06 -4.46
CA ALA A 83 -4.62 6.93 -5.48
C ALA A 83 -4.14 5.49 -5.69
N THR A 84 -4.23 4.66 -4.65
CA THR A 84 -3.76 3.26 -4.69
C THR A 84 -4.92 2.25 -4.77
N LEU A 85 -6.15 2.70 -5.03
CA LEU A 85 -7.26 1.79 -5.30
C LEU A 85 -6.98 1.07 -6.63
N PRO A 86 -6.94 -0.28 -6.66
CA PRO A 86 -6.57 -1.03 -7.84
C PRO A 86 -7.75 -1.17 -8.82
N LYS A 87 -8.35 -0.05 -9.22
CA LYS A 87 -9.55 0.02 -10.07
C LYS A 87 -9.34 -0.62 -11.43
N SER A 88 -8.12 -0.52 -11.98
CA SER A 88 -7.78 -1.11 -13.27
C SER A 88 -7.90 -2.63 -13.27
N LEU A 89 -7.83 -3.30 -12.11
CA LEU A 89 -8.09 -4.74 -12.03
C LEU A 89 -9.51 -5.12 -12.41
N LEU A 90 -10.49 -4.23 -12.22
CA LEU A 90 -11.90 -4.48 -12.55
C LEU A 90 -12.16 -4.42 -14.05
N THR A 91 -11.34 -3.68 -14.79
CA THR A 91 -11.52 -3.40 -16.23
C THR A 91 -10.36 -3.89 -17.08
N TRP A 92 -9.41 -4.62 -16.51
CA TRP A 92 -8.24 -5.11 -17.24
C TRP A 92 -8.68 -6.06 -18.35
N GLU A 93 -8.17 -5.83 -19.55
CA GLU A 93 -8.29 -6.74 -20.69
C GLU A 93 -6.89 -7.07 -21.21
N PRO A 94 -6.64 -8.30 -21.69
CA PRO A 94 -5.38 -8.61 -22.37
C PRO A 94 -5.28 -7.75 -23.62
N ASP A 95 -4.09 -7.19 -23.87
CA ASP A 95 -3.78 -6.54 -25.15
C ASP A 95 -4.04 -7.56 -26.26
N ARG A 96 -5.10 -7.34 -27.03
CA ARG A 96 -5.37 -8.13 -28.23
C ARG A 96 -4.23 -7.79 -29.20
N PRO A 97 -3.37 -8.74 -29.60
CA PRO A 97 -2.53 -8.49 -30.76
C PRO A 97 -3.49 -8.17 -31.89
N ALA A 98 -3.33 -7.01 -32.51
CA ALA A 98 -4.09 -6.62 -33.67
C ALA A 98 -3.99 -7.77 -34.67
N SER A 99 -5.07 -8.55 -34.83
CA SER A 99 -5.23 -9.40 -35.99
C SER A 99 -5.34 -8.45 -37.18
N GLY A 100 -4.18 -8.12 -37.73
CA GLY A 100 -4.08 -7.61 -39.08
C GLY A 100 -4.69 -8.67 -39.99
N ALA A 101 -5.87 -8.35 -40.49
CA ALA A 101 -6.48 -9.05 -41.59
C ALA A 101 -5.49 -9.10 -42.76
N VAL A 102 -5.02 -10.29 -43.11
CA VAL A 102 -4.66 -10.59 -44.50
C VAL A 102 -5.07 -12.03 -44.77
N ASN A 103 -6.17 -12.18 -45.51
CA ASN A 103 -6.40 -13.37 -46.32
C ASN A 103 -5.19 -13.49 -47.26
N ASP A 104 -4.45 -14.59 -47.21
CA ASP A 104 -4.14 -15.26 -48.48
C ASP A 104 -3.83 -16.74 -48.30
N SER A 105 -4.23 -17.49 -49.32
CA SER A 105 -4.24 -18.94 -49.39
C SER A 105 -2.85 -19.46 -49.79
N ASN A 106 -2.43 -20.61 -49.24
CA ASN A 106 -1.81 -21.77 -49.94
C ASN A 106 -0.76 -22.55 -49.11
N ASN A 107 -0.96 -23.87 -49.12
CA ASN A 107 -0.02 -25.01 -49.05
C ASN A 107 0.62 -25.52 -47.73
N GLU A 108 0.11 -26.69 -47.32
CA GLU A 108 0.74 -28.00 -47.04
C GLU A 108 1.92 -28.17 -46.04
N GLU A 109 1.60 -28.95 -44.99
CA GLU A 109 2.35 -30.01 -44.28
C GLU A 109 3.85 -29.84 -43.91
N LEU A 110 4.18 -29.84 -42.61
CA LEU A 110 4.69 -31.03 -41.88
C LEU A 110 5.12 -30.68 -40.42
N ASP A 111 4.58 -31.48 -39.50
CA ASP A 111 5.21 -32.09 -38.32
C ASP A 111 5.56 -31.28 -37.04
N GLY A 112 5.31 -31.90 -35.88
CA GLY A 112 5.80 -31.45 -34.58
C GLY A 112 4.78 -31.15 -33.48
N LYS A 113 3.65 -31.87 -33.39
CA LYS A 113 2.71 -31.75 -32.26
C LYS A 113 3.24 -32.47 -31.02
N VAL A 114 4.04 -31.78 -30.21
CA VAL A 114 4.39 -32.25 -28.86
C VAL A 114 3.19 -32.01 -27.93
N PRO A 115 2.67 -33.02 -27.21
CA PRO A 115 1.67 -32.79 -26.18
C PRO A 115 2.34 -32.19 -24.96
N SER A 116 2.08 -30.91 -24.67
CA SER A 116 2.45 -30.31 -23.40
C SER A 116 1.59 -30.93 -22.30
N ILE A 117 2.23 -31.67 -21.39
CA ILE A 117 1.60 -32.35 -20.24
C ILE A 117 1.21 -31.37 -19.13
N ASP A 118 1.64 -30.12 -19.20
CA ASP A 118 1.16 -29.06 -18.32
C ASP A 118 0.13 -28.22 -19.06
N GLY A 119 -1.11 -28.16 -18.54
CA GLY A 119 -2.24 -27.40 -19.09
C GLY A 119 -2.06 -25.87 -19.10
N ARG A 120 -0.86 -25.36 -19.38
CA ARG A 120 -0.59 -23.94 -19.66
C ARG A 120 -0.76 -23.68 -21.15
N PRO A 121 -1.64 -22.75 -21.55
CA PRO A 121 -1.65 -22.27 -22.94
C PRO A 121 -0.30 -21.62 -23.25
N ASN A 122 0.26 -21.99 -24.40
CA ASN A 122 1.60 -21.63 -24.88
C ASN A 122 1.65 -20.18 -25.39
N GLY A 123 1.37 -19.25 -24.49
CA GLY A 123 1.40 -17.80 -24.72
C GLY A 123 1.59 -17.11 -23.38
N SER A 124 2.83 -17.08 -22.90
CA SER A 124 3.20 -16.26 -21.76
C SER A 124 3.07 -14.79 -22.14
N ILE A 125 1.87 -14.24 -22.00
CA ILE A 125 1.64 -12.80 -21.95
C ILE A 125 2.43 -12.34 -20.74
N HIS A 126 3.55 -11.67 -20.97
CA HIS A 126 4.34 -11.08 -19.90
C HIS A 126 3.42 -10.09 -19.15
N PRO A 127 3.36 -10.10 -17.82
CA PRO A 127 2.50 -9.18 -17.09
C PRO A 127 2.88 -7.74 -17.47
N ASP A 128 1.90 -6.98 -17.98
CA ASP A 128 2.10 -5.59 -18.37
C ASP A 128 2.62 -4.74 -17.20
N ALA A 129 3.38 -3.69 -17.50
CA ALA A 129 3.87 -2.76 -16.47
C ALA A 129 2.74 -2.08 -15.67
N VAL A 130 1.53 -2.01 -16.24
CA VAL A 130 0.30 -1.56 -15.57
C VAL A 130 -0.21 -2.63 -14.60
N PHE A 131 -0.09 -3.89 -14.98
CA PHE A 131 -0.55 -5.04 -14.19
C PHE A 131 0.32 -5.27 -12.95
N SER A 132 1.64 -5.17 -13.06
CA SER A 132 2.55 -5.25 -11.90
C SER A 132 2.31 -4.14 -10.88
N GLU A 133 1.98 -2.93 -11.35
CA GLU A 133 1.66 -1.78 -10.51
C GLU A 133 0.37 -2.00 -9.70
N GLN A 134 -0.67 -2.57 -10.30
CA GLN A 134 -1.90 -2.87 -9.57
C GLN A 134 -1.70 -3.88 -8.43
N ILE A 135 -0.78 -4.85 -8.59
CA ILE A 135 -0.44 -5.78 -7.52
C ILE A 135 0.20 -5.07 -6.34
N VAL A 136 1.13 -4.14 -6.62
CA VAL A 136 1.74 -3.32 -5.58
C VAL A 136 0.68 -2.50 -4.86
N PHE A 137 -0.26 -1.91 -5.59
CA PHE A 137 -1.38 -1.17 -5.01
C PHE A 137 -2.29 -2.03 -4.12
N CYS A 138 -2.54 -3.30 -4.46
CA CYS A 138 -3.25 -4.21 -3.54
C CYS A 138 -2.48 -4.41 -2.23
N VAL A 139 -1.16 -4.57 -2.29
CA VAL A 139 -0.32 -4.70 -1.09
C VAL A 139 -0.35 -3.41 -0.27
N VAL A 140 -0.21 -2.26 -0.93
CA VAL A 140 -0.27 -0.95 -0.28
C VAL A 140 -1.62 -0.71 0.39
N GLN A 141 -2.74 -1.09 -0.24
CA GLN A 141 -4.07 -0.99 0.36
C GLN A 141 -4.16 -1.78 1.67
N SER A 142 -3.65 -3.01 1.69
CA SER A 142 -3.61 -3.83 2.91
C SER A 142 -2.79 -3.15 4.00
N GLU A 143 -1.59 -2.67 3.67
CA GLU A 143 -0.70 -2.02 4.62
C GLU A 143 -1.29 -0.69 5.14
N LEU A 144 -2.00 0.07 4.31
CA LEU A 144 -2.71 1.28 4.72
C LEU A 144 -3.87 0.98 5.68
N VAL A 145 -4.63 -0.11 5.44
CA VAL A 145 -5.69 -0.57 6.35
C VAL A 145 -5.09 -0.93 7.71
N ASP A 146 -4.00 -1.70 7.71
CA ASP A 146 -3.32 -2.10 8.94
C ASP A 146 -2.75 -0.88 9.69
N ALA A 147 -2.10 0.05 8.99
CA ALA A 147 -1.56 1.28 9.56
C ALA A 147 -2.65 2.16 10.18
N VAL A 148 -3.77 2.40 9.48
CA VAL A 148 -4.90 3.18 10.04
C VAL A 148 -5.49 2.48 11.25
N THR A 149 -5.67 1.16 11.19
CA THR A 149 -6.17 0.37 12.33
C THR A 149 -5.26 0.52 13.54
N SER A 150 -3.95 0.40 13.33
CA SER A 150 -2.91 0.54 14.36
C SER A 150 -2.88 1.95 14.96
N ILE A 151 -2.90 2.98 14.12
CA ILE A 151 -2.93 4.39 14.56
C ILE A 151 -4.18 4.67 15.40
N VAL A 152 -5.36 4.25 14.95
CA VAL A 152 -6.62 4.60 15.59
C VAL A 152 -6.87 3.75 16.84
N LEU A 153 -6.72 2.43 16.74
CA LEU A 153 -7.12 1.47 17.78
C LEU A 153 -5.97 0.93 18.62
N GLY A 154 -4.73 1.27 18.28
CA GLY A 154 -3.53 0.77 18.93
C GLY A 154 -2.83 -0.31 18.09
N ALA A 155 -1.51 -0.28 18.12
CA ALA A 155 -0.67 -1.23 17.44
C ALA A 155 -0.69 -2.58 18.15
N LYS A 156 -0.75 -3.66 17.36
CA LYS A 156 -0.49 -5.02 17.87
C LYS A 156 1.00 -5.28 18.10
N LYS A 157 1.86 -4.53 17.40
CA LYS A 157 3.32 -4.59 17.53
C LYS A 157 3.72 -4.04 18.90
N SER A 158 4.72 -4.67 19.52
CA SER A 158 5.29 -4.12 20.75
C SER A 158 5.91 -2.74 20.46
N THR A 159 5.82 -1.81 21.40
CA THR A 159 6.48 -0.49 21.26
C THR A 159 7.97 -0.64 20.97
N ASP A 160 8.62 -1.65 21.57
CA ASP A 160 10.02 -1.95 21.29
C ASP A 160 10.23 -2.25 19.80
N GLU A 161 9.36 -2.99 19.14
CA GLU A 161 9.47 -3.26 17.70
C GLU A 161 9.32 -1.98 16.85
N ILE A 162 8.43 -1.07 17.26
CA ILE A 162 8.21 0.22 16.58
C ILE A 162 9.40 1.15 16.82
N VAL A 163 9.89 1.25 18.05
CA VAL A 163 11.05 2.07 18.41
C VAL A 163 12.35 1.47 17.86
N LEU A 164 12.47 0.14 17.76
CA LEU A 164 13.62 -0.53 17.14
C LEU A 164 13.74 -0.26 15.64
N SER A 165 12.65 0.14 14.97
CA SER A 165 12.70 0.63 13.59
C SER A 165 13.38 2.01 13.47
N ILE A 166 13.63 2.68 14.60
CA ILE A 166 14.20 4.03 14.72
C ILE A 166 15.53 3.99 15.51
N PRO A 167 16.69 4.16 14.85
CA PRO A 167 18.00 4.07 15.49
C PRO A 167 18.30 5.17 16.52
N ALA A 168 17.84 6.40 16.31
CA ALA A 168 18.25 7.56 17.14
C ALA A 168 17.60 7.60 18.52
N MET A 169 16.44 6.95 18.70
CA MET A 169 15.68 6.96 19.96
C MET A 169 16.31 6.05 21.05
N LYS A 170 17.43 5.38 20.74
CA LYS A 170 18.19 4.54 21.68
C LYS A 170 18.98 5.34 22.72
N SER A 171 19.28 6.63 22.51
CA SER A 171 20.30 7.32 23.34
C SER A 171 19.78 8.35 24.34
N GLU A 172 18.55 8.85 24.25
CA GLU A 172 18.05 9.86 25.18
C GLU A 172 16.59 9.57 25.59
N GLN A 173 16.39 9.01 26.78
CA GLN A 173 15.06 8.93 27.40
C GLN A 173 14.76 10.26 28.11
N PRO A 174 13.65 10.93 27.75
CA PRO A 174 12.82 11.55 28.78
C PRO A 174 11.44 10.89 28.96
N ASN A 175 10.81 10.28 27.93
CA ASN A 175 9.37 9.94 27.95
C ASN A 175 9.02 8.53 27.43
N GLY A 176 9.79 7.49 27.77
CA GLY A 176 9.53 6.12 27.27
C GLY A 176 8.18 5.50 27.71
N SER A 177 7.57 5.99 28.79
CA SER A 177 6.28 5.49 29.31
C SER A 177 5.08 5.94 28.48
N ASP A 178 5.11 7.16 27.94
CA ASP A 178 3.96 7.77 27.27
C ASP A 178 3.76 7.18 25.87
N TYR A 179 4.86 6.91 25.16
CA TYR A 179 4.82 6.23 23.86
C TYR A 179 4.27 4.81 23.98
N ASN A 180 4.63 4.08 25.02
CA ASN A 180 4.12 2.74 25.26
C ASN A 180 2.59 2.71 25.40
N ASN A 181 2.06 3.67 26.15
CA ASN A 181 0.62 3.80 26.37
C ASN A 181 -0.09 4.24 25.07
N THR A 182 0.48 5.21 24.35
CA THR A 182 -0.05 5.70 23.06
C THR A 182 -0.11 4.57 22.03
N VAL A 183 0.99 3.86 21.84
CA VAL A 183 1.11 2.75 20.88
C VAL A 183 0.10 1.66 21.21
N SER A 184 -0.09 1.35 22.50
CA SER A 184 -1.01 0.28 22.92
C SER A 184 -2.49 0.68 22.86
N LYS A 185 -2.82 1.94 23.16
CA LYS A 185 -4.20 2.44 23.25
C LYS A 185 -4.72 3.00 21.92
N GLY A 186 -3.81 3.39 21.03
CA GLY A 186 -4.13 4.13 19.81
C GLY A 186 -4.48 5.59 20.08
N LEU A 187 -4.74 6.30 18.99
CA LEU A 187 -4.95 7.75 18.93
C LEU A 187 -6.41 8.12 18.68
N PHE A 188 -7.34 7.18 18.91
CA PHE A 188 -8.78 7.42 18.73
C PHE A 188 -9.28 8.68 19.48
N SER A 189 -8.80 8.90 20.71
CA SER A 189 -9.26 10.00 21.56
C SER A 189 -8.69 11.38 21.19
N THR A 190 -7.69 11.44 20.31
CA THR A 190 -7.03 12.70 19.92
C THR A 190 -7.58 13.27 18.61
N MET A 191 -8.49 12.57 17.94
CA MET A 191 -9.07 12.99 16.66
C MET A 191 -10.53 13.42 16.81
N ASP A 192 -10.93 14.41 16.01
CA ASP A 192 -12.34 14.75 15.86
C ASP A 192 -13.14 13.57 15.26
N PRO A 193 -14.35 13.26 15.76
CA PRO A 193 -15.21 12.20 15.23
C PRO A 193 -15.48 12.29 13.71
N ILE A 194 -15.50 13.49 13.12
CA ILE A 194 -15.70 13.71 11.69
C ILE A 194 -14.49 13.18 10.90
N LEU A 195 -13.28 13.39 11.43
CA LEU A 195 -12.04 12.87 10.83
C LEU A 195 -12.01 11.34 10.90
N LEU A 196 -12.45 10.76 12.01
CA LEU A 196 -12.59 9.31 12.18
C LEU A 196 -13.60 8.71 11.19
N LEU A 197 -14.77 9.36 11.03
CA LEU A 197 -15.77 8.94 10.04
C LEU A 197 -15.20 8.98 8.62
N SER A 198 -14.43 10.01 8.30
CA SER A 198 -13.76 10.13 7.01
C SER A 198 -12.73 9.01 6.75
N LEU A 199 -12.04 8.52 7.79
CA LEU A 199 -11.19 7.33 7.68
C LEU A 199 -12.04 6.07 7.48
N CYS A 200 -13.15 5.91 8.20
CA CYS A 200 -14.09 4.80 8.00
C CYS A 200 -14.64 4.76 6.57
N ASP A 201 -14.95 5.91 5.98
CA ASP A 201 -15.41 5.98 4.58
C ASP A 201 -14.34 5.47 3.61
N ALA A 202 -13.07 5.89 3.79
CA ALA A 202 -11.96 5.45 2.97
C ALA A 202 -11.70 3.93 3.08
N LEU A 203 -11.75 3.39 4.30
CA LEU A 203 -11.69 1.94 4.54
C LEU A 203 -12.86 1.21 3.87
N GLY A 204 -14.07 1.77 3.95
CA GLY A 204 -15.26 1.24 3.29
C GLY A 204 -15.16 1.24 1.77
N GLU A 205 -14.54 2.26 1.17
CA GLU A 205 -14.25 2.29 -0.28
C GLU A 205 -13.30 1.16 -0.70
N SER A 206 -12.22 0.95 0.06
CA SER A 206 -11.27 -0.15 -0.17
C SER A 206 -11.96 -1.52 -0.09
N GLN A 207 -12.78 -1.72 0.95
CA GLN A 207 -13.55 -2.96 1.15
C GLN A 207 -14.58 -3.20 0.04
N ARG A 208 -15.30 -2.16 -0.42
CA ARG A 208 -16.25 -2.27 -1.52
C ARG A 208 -15.58 -2.71 -2.83
N LEU A 209 -14.41 -2.15 -3.13
CA LEU A 209 -13.64 -2.56 -4.32
C LEU A 209 -13.19 -4.00 -4.22
N ALA A 210 -12.63 -4.42 -3.08
CA ALA A 210 -12.21 -5.79 -2.85
C ALA A 210 -13.38 -6.78 -3.04
N LYS A 211 -14.57 -6.42 -2.52
CA LYS A 211 -15.81 -7.19 -2.73
C LYS A 211 -16.20 -7.26 -4.21
N GLN A 212 -16.28 -6.13 -4.89
CA GLN A 212 -16.63 -6.06 -6.31
C GLN A 212 -15.69 -6.90 -7.19
N PHE A 213 -14.39 -6.85 -6.90
CA PHE A 213 -13.39 -7.65 -7.58
C PHE A 213 -13.61 -9.15 -7.36
N ASN A 214 -13.85 -9.56 -6.11
CA ASN A 214 -14.06 -10.95 -5.75
C ASN A 214 -15.35 -11.55 -6.35
N ASP A 215 -16.42 -10.75 -6.41
CA ASP A 215 -17.70 -11.12 -7.01
C ASP A 215 -17.60 -11.27 -8.54
N ASN A 216 -16.64 -10.61 -9.19
CA ASN A 216 -16.41 -10.70 -10.62
C ASN A 216 -15.55 -11.93 -11.00
N ASN A 217 -16.19 -13.10 -11.01
CA ASN A 217 -15.55 -14.38 -11.39
C ASN A 217 -14.95 -14.37 -12.81
N GLY A 218 -15.54 -13.62 -13.74
CA GLY A 218 -15.04 -13.47 -15.11
C GLY A 218 -13.69 -12.78 -15.13
N GLN A 219 -13.61 -11.60 -14.51
CA GLN A 219 -12.39 -10.81 -14.41
C GLN A 219 -11.27 -11.56 -13.67
N ARG A 220 -11.60 -12.24 -12.57
CA ARG A 220 -10.63 -13.07 -11.83
C ARG A 220 -10.08 -14.22 -12.67
N THR A 221 -10.92 -14.83 -13.51
CA THR A 221 -10.51 -15.91 -14.41
C THR A 221 -9.62 -15.38 -15.54
N LEU A 222 -9.95 -14.19 -16.06
CA LEU A 222 -9.16 -13.50 -17.08
C LEU A 222 -7.77 -13.14 -16.55
N LEU A 223 -7.69 -12.52 -15.37
CA LEU A 223 -6.43 -12.18 -14.69
C LEU A 223 -5.62 -13.43 -14.31
N TRP A 224 -6.29 -14.50 -13.89
CA TRP A 224 -5.62 -15.77 -13.60
C TRP A 224 -5.00 -16.39 -14.86
N LYS A 225 -5.71 -16.38 -16.00
CA LYS A 225 -5.19 -16.84 -17.29
C LYS A 225 -4.01 -15.97 -17.77
N ALA A 226 -4.00 -14.69 -17.40
CA ALA A 226 -2.90 -13.77 -17.64
C ALA A 226 -1.72 -13.92 -16.67
N GLY A 227 -1.80 -14.84 -15.69
CA GLY A 227 -0.70 -15.16 -14.78
C GLY A 227 -0.69 -14.37 -13.47
N LEU A 228 -1.78 -13.71 -13.06
CA LEU A 228 -1.83 -12.99 -11.78
C LEU A 228 -1.66 -13.98 -10.60
N ARG A 229 -0.48 -13.96 -9.96
CA ARG A 229 -0.10 -14.77 -8.77
C ARG A 229 -0.27 -16.29 -8.90
N GLY A 230 0.19 -16.88 -10.00
CA GLY A 230 0.42 -18.33 -10.07
C GLY A 230 -0.84 -19.20 -9.91
N SER A 231 -0.69 -20.41 -9.36
CA SER A 231 -1.63 -21.55 -9.50
C SER A 231 -3.07 -21.38 -8.95
N SER A 232 -3.51 -20.19 -8.52
CA SER A 232 -4.85 -19.97 -7.97
C SER A 232 -5.47 -18.63 -8.36
N LYS A 233 -6.82 -18.55 -8.34
CA LYS A 233 -7.55 -17.33 -8.69
C LYS A 233 -7.26 -16.19 -7.70
N PRO A 234 -7.03 -14.96 -8.18
CA PRO A 234 -6.81 -13.79 -7.34
C PRO A 234 -7.95 -13.58 -6.34
N ASN A 235 -7.63 -13.17 -5.11
CA ASN A 235 -8.61 -12.88 -4.06
C ASN A 235 -8.09 -11.72 -3.20
N LEU A 236 -8.89 -10.66 -3.09
CA LEU A 236 -8.54 -9.44 -2.33
C LEU A 236 -9.14 -9.38 -0.92
N ILE A 237 -9.86 -10.41 -0.48
CA ILE A 237 -10.56 -10.46 0.83
C ILE A 237 -10.00 -11.58 1.72
N ARG A 238 -8.96 -12.29 1.28
CA ARG A 238 -8.50 -13.48 2.00
C ARG A 238 -7.73 -13.15 3.27
#